data_AF-A0A2B8BJS9-F1
#
_entry.id   AF-A0A2B8BJS9-F1
#
_cell.length_a   1.000
_cell.length_b   1.000
_cell.length_c   1.000
_cell.angle_alpha   90.00
_cell.angle_beta   90.00
_cell.angle_gamma   90.00
#
_symmetry.space_group_name_H-M   'P 1'
#
loop_
_entity.id
_entity.type
_entity.pdbx_description
1 polymer ?
#
loop_
_entity_poly.entity_id
_entity_poly.type
_entity_poly.pdbx_seq_one_letter_code
_entity_poly.pdbx_strand_id
1 'polypeptide(L)'
;MGRRSDDPPDDPRWSEAERLATQLDRILDSTSLKSEARAAAINDLAARLKRTPQTIRNHLRKYGRRRLVRDLLRDDSGRSPRLLSEAEAIVRTVLDNKYLTPEGCSLNEATIVINGRLEGAGLKSVSFNTVKSRLWKHWTAEEVARRRGETVRVRKHRHRGGSLVPDYPLQICQIDETEIDVFVVDDAGHLLKRLWLIVLVDVLTHMILGFWLWPRSANREAIGLCLQHAIRPKGAYFQKFGIEATDVFGRPERIISDRAAWYKALKGHRGLEDLRITVDPRHGEPHIRNVVERLQGSINQQLRKARGQTGRSVADRGDYPAEERACLTYEQIEKATAITVFRICNGEMDEKTRKRPDLEWNKHASRIPEHLLNIDWEEVQLAFLPERTGSLSSKGIQAFGLFYWKQDDERLAELYANRGREKLRIKINRNDISHIYLWHPTLKQWLTVPRADGVLTPMTDWELDAQNGRERKEAGTSWAERGKSREMVDEALSPTPRSRKMRVSRKAASDALAARVASEAPKPYAADMEINRLKTTGDGLGRLPATDESFDVEHWGRS
;
A
#
# COMPACT_ATOMS: atom_id res chain seq x y z
N MET A 1 31.00 23.87 -30.24
CA MET A 1 30.22 22.71 -29.74
C MET A 1 29.30 23.24 -28.65
N GLY A 2 27.99 23.05 -28.58
CA GLY A 2 27.01 22.32 -29.38
C GLY A 2 25.66 22.50 -28.64
N ARG A 3 24.56 22.54 -29.41
CA ARG A 3 23.14 22.36 -28.99
C ARG A 3 22.65 23.06 -27.71
N ARG A 4 21.70 24.00 -27.88
CA ARG A 4 20.46 23.91 -27.09
C ARG A 4 19.59 22.90 -27.84
N SER A 5 19.33 21.75 -27.23
CA SER A 5 18.59 20.64 -27.84
C SER A 5 17.08 20.73 -27.67
N ASP A 6 16.56 21.79 -27.03
CA ASP A 6 15.16 21.84 -26.62
C ASP A 6 14.60 23.27 -26.78
N ASP A 7 14.67 23.82 -27.99
CA ASP A 7 13.76 24.91 -28.34
C ASP A 7 12.40 24.25 -28.67
N PRO A 8 11.31 24.61 -27.97
CA PRO A 8 10.01 23.97 -28.14
C PRO A 8 9.49 24.12 -29.58
N PRO A 9 8.63 23.20 -30.06
CA PRO A 9 8.09 23.22 -31.43
C PRO A 9 7.34 24.52 -31.83
N ASP A 10 7.08 25.42 -30.88
CA ASP A 10 6.44 26.72 -31.08
C ASP A 10 7.39 27.94 -30.93
N ASP A 11 8.72 27.78 -30.97
CA ASP A 11 9.63 28.95 -30.93
C ASP A 11 9.42 29.83 -32.19
N PRO A 12 9.03 31.13 -32.03
CA PRO A 12 8.86 32.05 -33.15
C PRO A 12 10.11 32.17 -34.02
N ARG A 13 11.30 32.01 -33.44
CA ARG A 13 12.59 32.06 -34.15
C ARG A 13 12.80 30.84 -35.02
N TRP A 14 12.37 29.66 -34.54
CA TRP A 14 12.43 28.42 -35.31
C TRP A 14 11.45 28.48 -36.48
N SER A 15 10.21 28.93 -36.22
CA SER A 15 9.20 29.16 -37.26
C SER A 15 9.67 30.14 -38.34
N GLU A 16 10.35 31.24 -37.95
CA GLU A 16 10.94 32.19 -38.90
C GLU A 16 12.06 31.53 -39.73
N ALA A 17 12.92 30.75 -39.09
CA ALA A 17 14.00 30.01 -39.75
C ALA A 17 13.48 28.94 -40.72
N GLU A 18 12.39 28.23 -40.41
CA GLU A 18 11.74 27.25 -41.29
C GLU A 18 11.11 27.90 -42.53
N ARG A 19 10.42 29.04 -42.35
CA ARG A 19 9.89 29.82 -43.48
C ARG A 19 11.00 30.27 -44.41
N LEU A 20 12.12 30.72 -43.84
CA LEU A 20 13.30 31.12 -44.60
C LEU A 20 13.95 29.93 -45.32
N ALA A 21 14.08 28.78 -44.66
CA ALA A 21 14.59 27.55 -45.25
C ALA A 21 13.77 27.13 -46.49
N THR A 22 12.43 27.14 -46.38
CA THR A 22 11.52 26.82 -47.48
C THR A 22 11.74 27.71 -48.71
N GLN A 23 12.01 29.00 -48.49
CA GLN A 23 12.28 29.95 -49.56
C GLN A 23 13.67 29.73 -50.20
N LEU A 24 14.66 29.34 -49.40
CA LEU A 24 16.01 29.03 -49.87
C LEU A 24 16.06 27.71 -50.66
N ASP A 25 15.27 26.71 -50.26
CA ASP A 25 15.14 25.43 -51.00
C ASP A 25 14.61 25.65 -52.42
N ARG A 26 13.61 26.53 -52.60
CA ARG A 26 13.12 26.90 -53.94
C ARG A 26 14.22 27.46 -54.83
N ILE A 27 15.14 28.26 -54.28
CA ILE A 27 16.29 28.82 -55.04
C ILE A 27 17.34 27.73 -55.32
N LEU A 28 17.50 26.77 -54.40
CA LEU A 28 18.44 25.65 -54.56
C LEU A 28 17.96 24.63 -55.59
N ASP A 29 16.66 24.36 -55.65
CA ASP A 29 16.07 23.31 -56.48
C ASP A 29 15.69 23.78 -57.88
N SER A 30 15.28 25.05 -58.04
CA SER A 30 14.85 25.59 -59.34
C SER A 30 15.99 26.10 -60.22
N THR A 31 17.23 26.15 -59.72
CA THR A 31 18.28 26.89 -60.44
C THR A 31 19.69 26.33 -60.31
N SER A 32 20.31 26.07 -61.47
CA SER A 32 21.73 25.74 -61.63
C SER A 32 22.63 26.74 -60.90
N LEU A 33 23.74 26.24 -60.32
CA LEU A 33 24.70 26.99 -59.49
C LEU A 33 25.35 28.20 -60.19
N LYS A 34 25.24 28.32 -61.52
CA LYS A 34 25.87 29.39 -62.32
C LYS A 34 24.89 30.13 -63.26
N SER A 35 23.59 30.05 -63.02
CA SER A 35 22.59 30.67 -63.91
C SER A 35 22.23 32.09 -63.48
N GLU A 36 22.05 32.99 -64.45
CA GLU A 36 21.46 34.34 -64.26
C GLU A 36 20.12 34.27 -63.51
N ALA A 37 19.35 33.20 -63.73
CA ALA A 37 18.10 32.97 -63.03
C ALA A 37 18.28 32.85 -61.49
N ARG A 38 19.44 32.37 -61.02
CA ARG A 38 19.73 32.24 -59.58
C ARG A 38 20.00 33.60 -58.97
N ALA A 39 20.69 34.47 -59.70
CA ALA A 39 20.92 35.85 -59.29
C ALA A 39 19.61 36.64 -59.24
N ALA A 40 18.72 36.45 -60.22
CA ALA A 40 17.38 37.04 -60.21
C ALA A 40 16.55 36.57 -59.01
N ALA A 41 16.54 35.26 -58.73
CA ALA A 41 15.80 34.69 -57.59
C ALA A 41 16.33 35.18 -56.22
N ILE A 42 17.65 35.37 -56.09
CA ILE A 42 18.26 35.95 -54.88
C ILE A 42 17.82 37.41 -54.69
N ASN A 43 17.79 38.20 -55.76
CA ASN A 43 17.38 39.60 -55.71
C ASN A 43 15.89 39.75 -55.38
N ASP A 44 15.03 38.90 -55.98
CA ASP A 44 13.60 38.85 -55.67
C ASP A 44 13.33 38.50 -54.19
N LEU A 45 14.00 37.46 -53.68
CA LEU A 45 13.85 37.07 -52.28
C LEU A 45 14.36 38.16 -51.32
N ALA A 46 15.46 38.81 -51.68
CA ALA A 46 16.01 39.93 -50.91
C ALA A 46 15.02 41.10 -50.83
N ALA A 47 14.35 41.43 -51.95
CA ALA A 47 13.32 42.46 -52.00
C ALA A 47 12.10 42.10 -51.12
N ARG A 48 11.59 40.87 -51.22
CA ARG A 48 10.43 40.40 -50.43
C ARG A 48 10.70 40.42 -48.92
N LEU A 49 11.90 40.05 -48.50
CA LEU A 49 12.30 40.02 -47.09
C LEU A 49 12.84 41.35 -46.57
N LYS A 50 12.92 42.40 -47.42
CA LYS A 50 13.55 43.69 -47.10
C LYS A 50 14.98 43.53 -46.56
N ARG A 51 15.77 42.63 -47.18
CA ARG A 51 17.17 42.35 -46.84
C ARG A 51 18.08 42.64 -48.03
N THR A 52 19.38 42.72 -47.80
CA THR A 52 20.35 42.85 -48.89
C THR A 52 20.54 41.51 -49.62
N PRO A 53 20.79 41.49 -50.94
CA PRO A 53 21.15 40.27 -51.66
C PRO A 53 22.32 39.51 -51.03
N GLN A 54 23.27 40.24 -50.43
CA GLN A 54 24.40 39.65 -49.70
C GLN A 54 23.97 38.87 -48.45
N THR A 55 22.92 39.30 -47.75
CA THR A 55 22.35 38.57 -46.61
C THR A 55 21.78 37.23 -47.07
N ILE A 56 21.06 37.22 -48.19
CA ILE A 56 20.50 35.99 -48.78
C ILE A 56 21.62 35.05 -49.25
N ARG A 57 22.69 35.57 -49.88
CA ARG A 57 23.88 34.76 -50.23
C ARG A 57 24.56 34.17 -49.00
N ASN A 58 24.66 34.91 -47.91
CA ASN A 58 25.20 34.40 -46.65
C ASN A 58 24.33 33.28 -46.06
N HIS A 59 23.00 33.41 -46.13
CA HIS A 59 22.08 32.36 -45.69
C HIS A 59 22.17 31.13 -46.59
N LEU A 60 22.20 31.29 -47.91
CA LEU A 60 22.44 30.19 -48.86
C LEU A 60 23.77 29.48 -48.61
N ARG A 61 24.82 30.22 -48.22
CA ARG A 61 26.14 29.64 -47.89
C ARG A 61 26.10 28.84 -46.58
N LYS A 62 25.40 29.34 -45.56
CA LYS A 62 25.24 28.66 -44.27
C LYS A 62 24.34 27.42 -44.38
N TYR A 63 23.18 27.57 -45.02
CA TYR A 63 22.20 26.50 -45.26
C TYR A 63 22.74 25.44 -46.23
N GLY A 64 23.32 25.90 -47.34
CA GLY A 64 24.19 25.13 -48.23
C GLY A 64 23.68 23.74 -48.61
N ARG A 65 24.61 22.78 -48.70
CA ARG A 65 24.30 21.35 -48.95
C ARG A 65 23.64 20.64 -47.76
N ARG A 66 23.79 21.18 -46.54
CA ARG A 66 23.31 20.53 -45.32
C ARG A 66 21.80 20.69 -45.11
N ARG A 67 21.23 21.78 -45.64
CA ARG A 67 19.79 22.10 -45.57
C ARG A 67 19.20 21.98 -44.16
N LEU A 68 19.95 22.44 -43.15
CA LEU A 68 19.50 22.41 -41.76
C LEU A 68 18.95 23.78 -41.35
N VAL A 69 17.71 23.82 -40.87
CA VAL A 69 17.03 25.04 -40.36
C VAL A 69 17.85 25.74 -39.27
N ARG A 70 18.50 24.96 -38.39
CA ARG A 70 19.34 25.47 -37.29
C ARG A 70 20.49 26.37 -37.76
N ASP A 71 20.98 26.20 -38.99
CA ASP A 71 22.11 26.98 -39.54
C ASP A 71 21.70 28.42 -39.89
N LEU A 72 20.38 28.70 -39.90
CA LEU A 72 19.77 30.01 -40.14
C LEU A 72 19.44 30.77 -38.84
N LEU A 73 19.63 30.15 -37.67
CA LEU A 73 19.42 30.81 -36.39
C LEU A 73 20.49 31.88 -36.12
N ARG A 74 20.08 32.97 -35.48
CA ARG A 74 20.94 34.11 -35.16
C ARG A 74 21.81 33.77 -33.95
N ASP A 75 23.13 33.86 -34.11
CA ASP A 75 24.09 33.51 -33.06
C ASP A 75 24.39 34.74 -32.18
N ASP A 76 23.73 34.83 -31.03
CA ASP A 76 23.89 35.93 -30.06
C ASP A 76 25.04 35.67 -29.06
N SER A 77 25.78 34.56 -29.21
CA SER A 77 26.68 34.01 -28.17
C SER A 77 28.05 34.71 -28.02
N GLY A 78 28.32 35.80 -28.75
CA GLY A 78 29.67 36.35 -28.93
C GLY A 78 30.05 37.64 -28.19
N ARG A 79 29.27 38.19 -27.24
CA ARG A 79 29.68 39.42 -26.51
C ARG A 79 30.49 39.12 -25.25
N SER A 80 31.82 39.09 -25.39
CA SER A 80 32.81 38.99 -24.31
C SER A 80 32.89 40.28 -23.44
N PRO A 81 33.42 40.24 -22.19
CA PRO A 81 33.08 41.20 -21.14
C PRO A 81 33.93 42.49 -21.12
N ARG A 82 33.28 43.62 -20.75
CA ARG A 82 33.80 45.00 -20.68
C ARG A 82 34.55 45.37 -19.37
N LEU A 83 35.07 44.41 -18.60
CA LEU A 83 35.79 44.71 -17.34
C LEU A 83 37.29 44.47 -17.52
N LEU A 84 38.11 45.41 -17.06
CA LEU A 84 39.57 45.27 -17.01
C LEU A 84 39.94 44.12 -16.06
N SER A 85 41.02 43.40 -16.38
CA SER A 85 41.49 42.24 -15.61
C SER A 85 41.78 42.58 -14.14
N GLU A 86 42.31 43.78 -13.90
CA GLU A 86 42.58 44.30 -12.55
C GLU A 86 41.30 44.53 -11.73
N ALA A 87 40.24 45.07 -12.36
CA ALA A 87 38.95 45.22 -11.73
C ALA A 87 38.29 43.86 -11.44
N GLU A 88 38.44 42.86 -12.33
CA GLU A 88 37.97 41.49 -12.08
C GLU A 88 38.69 40.84 -10.90
N ALA A 89 39.99 41.08 -10.74
CA ALA A 89 40.77 40.56 -9.61
C ALA A 89 40.30 41.15 -8.27
N ILE A 90 40.03 42.46 -8.22
CA ILE A 90 39.51 43.14 -7.02
C ILE A 90 38.12 42.61 -6.66
N VAL A 91 37.21 42.50 -7.64
CA VAL A 91 35.85 41.97 -7.43
C VAL A 91 35.91 40.54 -6.86
N ARG A 92 36.73 39.67 -7.47
CA ARG A 92 36.86 38.27 -7.04
C ARG A 92 37.40 38.17 -5.61
N THR A 93 38.46 38.92 -5.30
CA THR A 93 39.12 38.89 -3.99
C THR A 93 38.20 39.35 -2.86
N VAL A 94 37.41 40.40 -3.10
CA VAL A 94 36.45 40.88 -2.08
C VAL A 94 35.30 39.89 -1.90
N LEU A 95 34.78 39.30 -2.98
CA LEU A 95 33.73 38.29 -2.88
C LEU A 95 34.19 37.05 -2.11
N ASP A 96 35.38 36.52 -2.40
CA ASP A 96 35.96 35.36 -1.69
C ASP A 96 36.13 35.63 -0.18
N ASN A 97 36.65 36.81 0.19
CA ASN A 97 37.06 37.08 1.58
C ASN A 97 35.98 37.70 2.47
N LYS A 98 34.97 38.37 1.89
CA LYS A 98 33.97 39.13 2.65
C LYS A 98 32.54 38.64 2.46
N TYR A 99 32.23 38.06 1.30
CA TYR A 99 30.87 37.59 0.98
C TYR A 99 30.74 36.06 1.10
N LEU A 100 31.75 35.30 0.64
CA LEU A 100 31.75 33.83 0.60
C LEU A 100 32.33 33.19 1.86
N THR A 101 31.93 33.69 3.03
CA THR A 101 32.28 33.13 4.35
C THR A 101 31.00 32.84 5.16
N PRO A 102 31.04 31.96 6.19
CA PRO A 102 29.87 31.67 7.02
C PRO A 102 29.28 32.93 7.69
N GLU A 103 30.14 33.82 8.17
CA GLU A 103 29.80 35.13 8.74
C GLU A 103 29.81 36.25 7.68
N GLY A 104 29.69 35.90 6.40
CA GLY A 104 29.86 36.83 5.28
C GLY A 104 28.78 37.91 5.20
N CYS A 105 29.19 39.11 4.77
CA CYS A 105 28.32 40.28 4.66
C CYS A 105 27.28 40.15 3.52
N SER A 106 26.37 41.11 3.42
CA SER A 106 25.42 41.18 2.32
C SER A 106 26.13 41.50 0.99
N LEU A 107 25.53 41.09 -0.15
CA LEU A 107 26.11 41.38 -1.46
C LEU A 107 26.16 42.89 -1.75
N ASN A 108 25.27 43.67 -1.14
CA ASN A 108 25.28 45.13 -1.21
C ASN A 108 26.50 45.71 -0.49
N GLU A 109 26.78 45.27 0.74
CA GLU A 109 27.97 45.70 1.49
C GLU A 109 29.25 45.29 0.77
N ALA A 110 29.30 44.08 0.21
CA ALA A 110 30.42 43.66 -0.62
C ALA A 110 30.61 44.58 -1.85
N THR A 111 29.52 45.02 -2.48
CA THR A 111 29.56 45.96 -3.62
C THR A 111 30.12 47.33 -3.21
N ILE A 112 29.77 47.82 -2.02
CA ILE A 112 30.32 49.07 -1.47
C ILE A 112 31.83 48.94 -1.28
N VAL A 113 32.29 47.85 -0.66
CA VAL A 113 33.72 47.58 -0.42
C VAL A 113 34.48 47.42 -1.74
N ILE A 114 33.89 46.76 -2.74
CA ILE A 114 34.46 46.62 -4.08
C ILE A 114 34.65 48.00 -4.71
N ASN A 115 33.62 48.85 -4.72
CA ASN A 115 33.71 50.17 -5.35
C ASN A 115 34.72 51.09 -4.64
N GLY A 116 34.80 51.05 -3.31
CA GLY A 116 35.84 51.79 -2.58
C GLY A 116 37.26 51.35 -2.93
N ARG A 117 37.48 50.04 -3.14
CA ARG A 117 38.79 49.53 -3.59
C ARG A 117 39.11 49.85 -5.05
N LEU A 118 38.10 49.87 -5.91
CA LEU A 118 38.26 50.27 -7.31
C LEU A 118 38.61 51.75 -7.42
N GLU A 119 37.93 52.62 -6.67
CA GLU A 119 38.24 54.06 -6.63
C GLU A 119 39.65 54.33 -6.10
N GLY A 120 40.06 53.65 -5.02
CA GLY A 120 41.43 53.74 -4.49
C GLY A 120 42.52 53.26 -5.47
N ALA A 121 42.16 52.43 -6.44
CA ALA A 121 43.04 51.97 -7.52
C ALA A 121 42.89 52.80 -8.81
N GLY A 122 42.09 53.88 -8.81
CA GLY A 122 41.85 54.72 -10.00
C GLY A 122 40.96 54.07 -11.07
N LEU A 123 40.23 53.00 -10.73
CA LEU A 123 39.38 52.24 -11.63
C LEU A 123 37.91 52.67 -11.53
N LYS A 124 37.17 52.53 -12.65
CA LYS A 124 35.75 52.88 -12.70
C LYS A 124 34.91 51.95 -11.81
N SER A 125 34.01 52.55 -11.05
CA SER A 125 33.04 51.83 -10.21
C SER A 125 32.14 50.90 -11.03
N VAL A 126 31.71 49.82 -10.38
CA VAL A 126 30.84 48.79 -10.96
C VAL A 126 29.46 48.84 -10.35
N SER A 127 28.46 48.49 -11.17
CA SER A 127 27.08 48.38 -10.67
C SER A 127 26.88 47.10 -9.86
N PHE A 128 25.89 47.09 -8.97
CA PHE A 128 25.48 45.87 -8.26
C PHE A 128 25.21 44.69 -9.19
N ASN A 129 24.52 44.93 -10.32
CA ASN A 129 24.24 43.89 -11.32
C ASN A 129 25.50 43.34 -11.97
N THR A 130 26.55 44.16 -12.11
CA THR A 130 27.86 43.74 -12.58
C THR A 130 28.54 42.80 -11.57
N VAL A 131 28.53 43.15 -10.28
CA VAL A 131 29.06 42.31 -9.20
C VAL A 131 28.28 40.99 -9.09
N LYS A 132 26.94 41.06 -9.10
CA LYS A 132 26.05 39.89 -9.09
C LYS A 132 26.29 38.98 -10.31
N SER A 133 26.45 39.55 -11.50
CA SER A 133 26.80 38.79 -12.70
C SER A 133 28.15 38.10 -12.58
N ARG A 134 29.15 38.75 -11.97
CA ARG A 134 30.49 38.16 -11.75
C ARG A 134 30.48 37.07 -10.68
N LEU A 135 29.71 37.23 -9.61
CA LEU A 135 29.48 36.18 -8.62
C LEU A 135 29.02 34.89 -9.33
N TRP A 136 27.97 34.97 -10.15
CA TRP A 136 27.43 33.80 -10.86
C TRP A 136 28.27 33.31 -12.05
N LYS A 137 29.25 34.10 -12.50
CA LYS A 137 30.25 33.69 -13.50
C LYS A 137 31.35 32.83 -12.88
N HIS A 138 31.73 33.12 -11.64
CA HIS A 138 32.87 32.50 -10.97
C HIS A 138 32.48 31.37 -10.01
N TRP A 139 31.27 31.40 -9.43
CA TRP A 139 30.79 30.39 -8.49
C TRP A 139 29.37 29.95 -8.80
N THR A 140 29.11 28.67 -8.61
CA THR A 140 27.77 28.08 -8.66
C THR A 140 26.97 28.42 -7.39
N ALA A 141 25.64 28.36 -7.47
CA ALA A 141 24.75 28.54 -6.31
C ALA A 141 25.03 27.55 -5.17
N GLU A 142 25.45 26.33 -5.50
CA GLU A 142 25.83 25.33 -4.51
C GLU A 142 27.13 25.71 -3.79
N GLU A 143 28.16 26.15 -4.52
CA GLU A 143 29.44 26.58 -3.92
C GLU A 143 29.28 27.80 -3.02
N VAL A 144 28.47 28.78 -3.46
CA VAL A 144 28.13 29.96 -2.65
C VAL A 144 27.43 29.52 -1.36
N ALA A 145 26.38 28.69 -1.45
CA ALA A 145 25.66 28.19 -0.27
C ALA A 145 26.57 27.38 0.67
N ARG A 146 27.47 26.56 0.12
CA ARG A 146 28.40 25.74 0.90
C ARG A 146 29.40 26.59 1.66
N ARG A 147 30.03 27.56 1.00
CA ARG A 147 31.02 28.46 1.62
C ARG A 147 30.40 29.40 2.65
N ARG A 148 29.12 29.73 2.49
CA ARG A 148 28.33 30.49 3.46
C ARG A 148 27.73 29.64 4.59
N GLY A 149 28.02 28.34 4.66
CA GLY A 149 27.48 27.45 5.70
C GLY A 149 25.96 27.20 5.61
N GLU A 150 25.32 27.54 4.49
CA GLU A 150 23.87 27.45 4.28
C GLU A 150 23.44 26.02 3.90
N THR A 151 23.58 25.07 4.82
CA THR A 151 23.34 23.63 4.62
C THR A 151 21.98 23.30 3.98
N VAL A 152 20.92 24.05 4.31
CA VAL A 152 19.57 23.89 3.72
C VAL A 152 19.54 24.29 2.24
N ARG A 153 20.27 25.34 1.84
CA ARG A 153 20.36 25.77 0.43
C ARG A 153 21.29 24.88 -0.38
N VAL A 154 22.36 24.36 0.22
CA VAL A 154 23.20 23.31 -0.40
C VAL A 154 22.36 22.09 -0.78
N ARG A 155 21.47 21.62 0.12
CA ARG A 155 20.53 20.52 -0.15
C ARG A 155 19.53 20.81 -1.27
N LYS A 156 19.23 22.08 -1.55
CA LYS A 156 18.35 22.50 -2.67
C LYS A 156 19.10 22.56 -4.00
N HIS A 157 20.40 22.84 -3.99
CA HIS A 157 21.22 23.00 -5.20
C HIS A 157 21.96 21.76 -5.65
N ARG A 158 22.10 20.74 -4.79
CA ARG A 158 22.61 19.43 -5.18
C ARG A 158 21.75 18.89 -6.33
N HIS A 159 22.35 18.66 -7.50
CA HIS A 159 21.69 17.88 -8.54
C HIS A 159 21.31 16.52 -7.94
N ARG A 160 20.01 16.30 -7.75
CA ARG A 160 19.48 15.01 -7.34
C ARG A 160 19.60 14.11 -8.56
N GLY A 161 20.59 13.22 -8.54
CA GLY A 161 20.85 12.27 -9.62
C GLY A 161 19.60 11.47 -9.98
N GLY A 162 19.48 11.15 -11.27
CA GLY A 162 18.53 10.23 -11.90
C GLY A 162 17.13 10.20 -11.32
N SER A 163 16.13 10.74 -12.04
CA SER A 163 14.75 10.34 -11.79
C SER A 163 14.71 8.81 -11.83
N LEU A 164 14.21 8.17 -10.77
CA LEU A 164 13.90 6.75 -10.78
C LEU A 164 12.78 6.57 -11.80
N VAL A 165 13.15 6.26 -13.05
CA VAL A 165 12.21 6.06 -14.16
C VAL A 165 12.23 4.57 -14.47
N PRO A 166 11.19 3.82 -14.06
CA PRO A 166 11.04 2.44 -14.48
C PRO A 166 10.76 2.34 -15.99
N ASP A 167 11.18 1.25 -16.62
CA ASP A 167 11.02 0.97 -18.05
C ASP A 167 9.63 0.40 -18.38
N TYR A 168 9.01 -0.29 -17.42
CA TYR A 168 7.70 -0.93 -17.51
C TYR A 168 6.94 -0.92 -16.16
N PRO A 169 5.60 -1.06 -16.17
CA PRO A 169 4.81 -1.13 -14.95
C PRO A 169 5.17 -2.36 -14.12
N LEU A 170 4.95 -2.32 -12.81
CA LEU A 170 5.36 -3.35 -11.82
C LEU A 170 6.86 -3.45 -11.53
N GLN A 171 7.73 -2.79 -12.30
CA GLN A 171 9.16 -2.83 -12.01
C GLN A 171 9.49 -2.17 -10.67
N ILE A 172 8.85 -1.02 -10.38
CA ILE A 172 9.00 -0.31 -9.11
C ILE A 172 7.64 0.21 -8.66
N CYS A 173 7.24 -0.17 -7.45
CA CYS A 173 6.02 0.33 -6.82
C CYS A 173 6.36 0.99 -5.47
N GLN A 174 5.67 2.07 -5.13
CA GLN A 174 5.74 2.66 -3.80
C GLN A 174 4.59 2.15 -2.94
N ILE A 175 4.90 1.76 -1.71
CA ILE A 175 3.90 1.48 -0.69
C ILE A 175 3.95 2.54 0.41
N ASP A 176 2.77 3.01 0.81
CA ASP A 176 2.62 3.95 1.92
C ASP A 176 1.23 3.80 2.56
N GLU A 177 1.08 4.36 3.75
CA GLU A 177 -0.16 4.36 4.51
C GLU A 177 -0.55 5.76 4.99
N THR A 178 -1.84 5.97 5.18
CA THR A 178 -2.41 7.15 5.81
C THR A 178 -3.63 6.78 6.64
N GLU A 179 -3.98 7.57 7.64
CA GLU A 179 -5.25 7.39 8.37
C GLU A 179 -6.40 8.05 7.58
N ILE A 180 -7.55 7.37 7.46
CA ILE A 180 -8.69 7.91 6.71
C ILE A 180 -9.48 8.91 7.54
N ASP A 181 -9.96 10.00 6.96
CA ASP A 181 -10.57 11.12 7.70
C ASP A 181 -12.07 10.93 8.07
N VAL A 182 -12.46 9.68 8.33
CA VAL A 182 -13.82 9.30 8.76
C VAL A 182 -13.77 8.24 9.85
N PHE A 183 -14.71 8.30 10.78
CA PHE A 183 -14.95 7.21 11.74
C PHE A 183 -15.73 6.07 11.09
N VAL A 184 -15.51 4.86 11.60
CA VAL A 184 -16.28 3.67 11.23
C VAL A 184 -17.33 3.43 12.32
N VAL A 185 -18.48 2.89 11.95
CA VAL A 185 -19.46 2.32 12.89
C VAL A 185 -19.65 0.82 12.64
N ASP A 186 -20.03 0.08 13.68
CA ASP A 186 -20.49 -1.31 13.51
C ASP A 186 -21.93 -1.35 12.97
N ASP A 187 -22.45 -2.56 12.71
CA ASP A 187 -23.82 -2.75 12.20
C ASP A 187 -24.92 -2.30 13.17
N ALA A 188 -24.59 -2.16 14.46
CA ALA A 188 -25.49 -1.64 15.49
C ALA A 188 -25.37 -0.11 15.65
N GLY A 189 -24.46 0.54 14.91
CA GLY A 189 -24.23 1.98 14.95
C GLY A 189 -23.27 2.44 16.06
N HIS A 190 -22.57 1.53 16.74
CA HIS A 190 -21.56 1.91 17.71
C HIS A 190 -20.32 2.48 17.01
N LEU A 191 -19.81 3.59 17.55
CA LEU A 191 -18.60 4.23 17.06
C LEU A 191 -17.37 3.33 17.24
N LEU A 192 -16.64 3.13 16.14
CA LEU A 192 -15.34 2.46 16.10
C LEU A 192 -14.23 3.47 15.79
N LYS A 193 -12.99 2.97 15.67
CA LYS A 193 -11.82 3.78 15.33
C LYS A 193 -11.76 4.10 13.83
N ARG A 194 -10.97 5.10 13.48
CA ARG A 194 -10.55 5.37 12.10
C ARG A 194 -9.71 4.22 11.58
N LEU A 195 -9.77 3.98 10.28
CA LEU A 195 -8.95 2.99 9.60
C LEU A 195 -7.68 3.62 9.03
N TRP A 196 -6.68 2.78 8.85
CA TRP A 196 -5.48 3.07 8.10
C TRP A 196 -5.67 2.52 6.69
N LEU A 197 -5.53 3.40 5.72
CA LEU A 197 -5.49 3.08 4.31
C LEU A 197 -4.03 2.82 3.91
N ILE A 198 -3.78 1.62 3.40
CA ILE A 198 -2.52 1.22 2.80
C ILE A 198 -2.72 1.18 1.28
N VAL A 199 -1.81 1.77 0.52
CA VAL A 199 -1.87 1.79 -0.96
C VAL A 199 -0.55 1.35 -1.57
N LEU A 200 -0.63 0.56 -2.65
CA LEU A 200 0.50 0.25 -3.53
C LEU A 200 0.33 0.97 -4.86
N VAL A 201 1.29 1.81 -5.21
CA VAL A 201 1.25 2.68 -6.40
C VAL A 201 2.41 2.35 -7.32
N ASP A 202 2.12 2.12 -8.60
CA ASP A 202 3.13 1.97 -9.64
C ASP A 202 3.83 3.32 -9.92
N VAL A 203 5.17 3.33 -9.89
CA VAL A 203 5.95 4.57 -10.00
C VAL A 203 5.91 5.16 -11.42
N LEU A 204 5.87 4.31 -12.46
CA LEU A 204 5.90 4.77 -13.85
C LEU A 204 4.58 5.42 -14.27
N THR A 205 3.47 4.76 -13.93
CA THR A 205 2.13 5.06 -14.43
C THR A 205 1.30 5.87 -13.44
N HIS A 206 1.72 5.93 -12.17
CA HIS A 206 0.96 6.46 -11.03
C HIS A 206 -0.34 5.69 -10.73
N MET A 207 -0.45 4.47 -11.27
CA MET A 207 -1.60 3.58 -11.10
C MET A 207 -1.63 3.03 -9.67
N ILE A 208 -2.75 3.15 -8.97
CA ILE A 208 -2.94 2.40 -7.71
C ILE A 208 -3.28 0.96 -8.09
N LEU A 209 -2.40 0.02 -7.71
CA LEU A 209 -2.54 -1.41 -8.04
C LEU A 209 -3.49 -2.12 -7.08
N GLY A 210 -3.41 -1.74 -5.80
CA GLY A 210 -4.23 -2.28 -4.73
C GLY A 210 -4.16 -1.41 -3.49
N PHE A 211 -5.13 -1.63 -2.61
CA PHE A 211 -5.22 -0.99 -1.31
C PHE A 211 -5.70 -1.96 -0.24
N TRP A 212 -5.52 -1.61 1.03
CA TRP A 212 -6.13 -2.32 2.14
C TRP A 212 -6.53 -1.35 3.25
N LEU A 213 -7.66 -1.61 3.91
CA LEU A 213 -8.13 -0.86 5.07
C LEU A 213 -7.87 -1.66 6.33
N TRP A 214 -7.24 -1.05 7.34
CA TRP A 214 -6.82 -1.76 8.55
C TRP A 214 -7.16 -0.97 9.82
N PRO A 215 -7.59 -1.59 10.94
CA PRO A 215 -7.95 -0.86 12.17
C PRO A 215 -6.78 -0.20 12.93
N ARG A 216 -5.55 -0.36 12.46
CA ARG A 216 -4.32 0.11 13.08
C ARG A 216 -3.29 0.43 12.01
N SER A 217 -2.23 1.15 12.37
CA SER A 217 -1.10 1.35 11.45
C SER A 217 -0.59 0.01 10.94
N ALA A 218 -0.18 0.02 9.67
CA ALA A 218 0.23 -1.12 8.90
C ALA A 218 1.30 -1.92 9.63
N ASN A 219 0.99 -3.20 9.81
CA ASN A 219 1.92 -4.22 10.21
C ASN A 219 2.18 -5.14 9.00
N ARG A 220 3.07 -6.11 9.18
CA ARG A 220 3.42 -7.08 8.13
C ARG A 220 2.20 -7.77 7.50
N GLU A 221 1.19 -8.08 8.31
CA GLU A 221 -0.06 -8.72 7.89
C GLU A 221 -0.85 -7.80 6.95
N ALA A 222 -1.09 -6.55 7.36
CA ALA A 222 -1.81 -5.57 6.55
C ALA A 222 -1.09 -5.26 5.22
N ILE A 223 0.24 -5.23 5.23
CA ILE A 223 1.05 -5.08 4.01
C ILE A 223 0.87 -6.28 3.08
N GLY A 224 0.96 -7.49 3.63
CA GLY A 224 0.74 -8.72 2.86
C GLY A 224 -0.66 -8.78 2.25
N LEU A 225 -1.69 -8.29 2.94
CA LEU A 225 -3.06 -8.20 2.42
C LEU A 225 -3.18 -7.16 1.29
N CYS A 226 -2.57 -5.99 1.44
CA CYS A 226 -2.51 -5.01 0.36
C CYS A 226 -1.79 -5.55 -0.88
N LEU A 227 -0.70 -6.30 -0.68
CA LEU A 227 0.03 -6.94 -1.78
C LEU A 227 -0.80 -8.02 -2.47
N GLN A 228 -1.47 -8.89 -1.72
CA GLN A 228 -2.40 -9.87 -2.28
C GLN A 228 -3.49 -9.20 -3.13
N HIS A 229 -4.07 -8.10 -2.65
CA HIS A 229 -5.09 -7.35 -3.40
C HIS A 229 -4.52 -6.68 -4.66
N ALA A 230 -3.28 -6.17 -4.62
CA ALA A 230 -2.62 -5.59 -5.79
C ALA A 230 -2.26 -6.63 -6.85
N ILE A 231 -1.75 -7.77 -6.39
CA ILE A 231 -1.20 -8.83 -7.22
C ILE A 231 -2.32 -9.58 -7.97
N ARG A 232 -3.50 -9.76 -7.35
CA ARG A 232 -4.64 -10.51 -7.91
C ARG A 232 -5.47 -9.70 -8.94
N PRO A 233 -6.02 -10.37 -9.98
CA PRO A 233 -7.07 -9.83 -10.85
C PRO A 233 -8.29 -9.41 -10.03
N LYS A 234 -8.81 -8.22 -10.31
CA LYS A 234 -9.89 -7.60 -9.53
C LYS A 234 -11.27 -7.81 -10.14
N GLY A 235 -11.43 -8.62 -11.19
CA GLY A 235 -12.74 -8.90 -11.82
C GLY A 235 -13.88 -9.20 -10.82
N ALA A 236 -13.70 -10.15 -9.91
CA ALA A 236 -14.72 -10.47 -8.89
C ALA A 236 -14.94 -9.33 -7.88
N TYR A 237 -13.87 -8.60 -7.53
CA TYR A 237 -13.93 -7.46 -6.62
C TYR A 237 -14.67 -6.26 -7.24
N PHE A 238 -14.44 -6.03 -8.52
CA PHE A 238 -15.14 -5.05 -9.34
C PHE A 238 -16.61 -5.41 -9.49
N GLN A 239 -16.93 -6.69 -9.71
CA GLN A 239 -18.31 -7.17 -9.76
C GLN A 239 -19.05 -6.95 -8.43
N LYS A 240 -18.41 -7.27 -7.28
CA LYS A 240 -18.96 -7.03 -5.93
C LYS A 240 -19.47 -5.58 -5.76
N PHE A 241 -18.70 -4.62 -6.29
CA PHE A 241 -18.99 -3.19 -6.11
C PHE A 241 -19.64 -2.49 -7.30
N GLY A 242 -19.86 -3.20 -8.42
CA GLY A 242 -20.36 -2.62 -9.67
C GLY A 242 -19.39 -1.61 -10.28
N ILE A 243 -18.08 -1.88 -10.21
CA ILE A 243 -17.03 -1.01 -10.74
C ILE A 243 -16.63 -1.49 -12.14
N GLU A 244 -16.65 -0.59 -13.12
CA GLU A 244 -16.05 -0.84 -14.43
C GLU A 244 -14.74 -0.06 -14.54
N ALA A 245 -13.60 -0.72 -14.48
CA ALA A 245 -12.28 -0.09 -14.55
C ALA A 245 -11.27 -1.02 -15.22
N THR A 246 -10.14 -0.47 -15.67
CA THR A 246 -9.01 -1.28 -16.14
C THR A 246 -8.51 -2.17 -15.01
N ASP A 247 -8.55 -3.50 -15.22
CA ASP A 247 -8.02 -4.45 -14.25
C ASP A 247 -6.50 -4.49 -14.34
N VAL A 248 -5.84 -3.84 -13.38
CA VAL A 248 -4.38 -3.77 -13.28
C VAL A 248 -3.93 -4.69 -12.17
N PHE A 249 -3.12 -5.70 -12.47
CA PHE A 249 -2.66 -6.68 -11.50
C PHE A 249 -1.27 -7.19 -11.85
N GLY A 250 -0.69 -7.98 -10.95
CA GLY A 250 0.63 -8.58 -11.12
C GLY A 250 1.61 -8.23 -10.00
N ARG A 251 2.71 -8.97 -9.98
CA ARG A 251 3.74 -8.90 -8.94
C ARG A 251 4.72 -7.78 -9.18
N PRO A 252 4.93 -6.89 -8.19
CA PRO A 252 6.01 -5.91 -8.28
C PRO A 252 7.36 -6.59 -8.14
N GLU A 253 8.36 -6.17 -8.92
CA GLU A 253 9.75 -6.63 -8.73
C GLU A 253 10.40 -5.95 -7.52
N ARG A 254 10.09 -4.66 -7.34
CA ARG A 254 10.64 -3.83 -6.28
C ARG A 254 9.57 -2.98 -5.63
N ILE A 255 9.57 -3.00 -4.31
CA ILE A 255 8.75 -2.13 -3.48
C ILE A 255 9.65 -1.13 -2.77
N ILE A 256 9.34 0.16 -2.91
CA ILE A 256 9.99 1.24 -2.17
C ILE A 256 9.06 1.79 -1.10
N SER A 257 9.62 2.16 0.05
CA SER A 257 8.89 2.87 1.11
C SER A 257 9.79 3.91 1.76
N ASP A 258 9.21 5.02 2.22
CA ASP A 258 9.94 6.03 3.00
C ASP A 258 9.91 5.80 4.50
N ARG A 259 9.09 4.86 4.97
CA ARG A 259 9.03 4.47 6.38
C ARG A 259 10.11 3.44 6.68
N ALA A 260 11.12 3.85 7.45
CA ALA A 260 12.17 2.93 7.91
C ALA A 260 11.62 1.72 8.68
N ALA A 261 10.49 1.89 9.39
CA ALA A 261 9.80 0.79 10.09
C ALA A 261 9.25 -0.27 9.12
N TRP A 262 8.77 0.15 7.95
CA TRP A 262 8.24 -0.75 6.93
C TRP A 262 9.34 -1.57 6.28
N TYR A 263 10.43 -0.89 5.88
CA TYR A 263 11.62 -1.57 5.39
C TYR A 263 12.10 -2.64 6.40
N LYS A 264 12.16 -2.30 7.69
CA LYS A 264 12.52 -3.25 8.75
C LYS A 264 11.52 -4.41 8.89
N ALA A 265 10.23 -4.15 8.73
CA ALA A 265 9.18 -5.17 8.87
C ALA A 265 9.14 -6.17 7.70
N LEU A 266 9.56 -5.75 6.51
CA LEU A 266 9.52 -6.55 5.29
C LEU A 266 10.88 -7.17 4.93
N LYS A 267 11.99 -6.61 5.39
CA LYS A 267 13.32 -7.16 5.16
C LYS A 267 13.44 -8.57 5.74
N GLY A 268 13.88 -9.52 4.90
CA GLY A 268 14.04 -10.92 5.31
C GLY A 268 12.72 -11.69 5.40
N HIS A 269 11.63 -11.15 4.83
CA HIS A 269 10.36 -11.87 4.79
C HIS A 269 10.41 -12.96 3.72
N ARG A 270 10.39 -14.22 4.14
CA ARG A 270 10.43 -15.39 3.25
C ARG A 270 9.40 -15.34 2.13
N GLY A 271 8.16 -14.93 2.41
CA GLY A 271 7.14 -14.81 1.36
C GLY A 271 7.47 -13.78 0.27
N LEU A 272 8.21 -12.72 0.60
CA LEU A 272 8.68 -11.76 -0.40
C LEU A 272 9.88 -12.32 -1.17
N GLU A 273 10.76 -13.06 -0.51
CA GLU A 273 11.90 -13.75 -1.13
C GLU A 273 11.44 -14.85 -2.10
N ASP A 274 10.46 -15.66 -1.70
CA ASP A 274 9.81 -16.71 -2.50
C ASP A 274 9.18 -16.09 -3.75
N LEU A 275 8.50 -14.96 -3.58
CA LEU A 275 7.95 -14.17 -4.68
C LEU A 275 9.01 -13.33 -5.40
N ARG A 276 10.30 -13.36 -5.03
CA ARG A 276 11.36 -12.53 -5.64
C ARG A 276 11.02 -11.03 -5.70
N ILE A 277 10.38 -10.52 -4.65
CA ILE A 277 10.05 -9.11 -4.46
C ILE A 277 11.11 -8.48 -3.56
N THR A 278 11.86 -7.53 -4.11
CA THR A 278 12.84 -6.75 -3.34
C THR A 278 12.17 -5.58 -2.63
N VAL A 279 12.61 -5.29 -1.40
CA VAL A 279 12.14 -4.11 -0.65
C VAL A 279 13.32 -3.21 -0.37
N ASP A 280 13.22 -1.96 -0.85
CA ASP A 280 14.26 -0.95 -0.70
C ASP A 280 13.74 0.28 0.06
N PRO A 281 14.57 0.94 0.86
CA PRO A 281 14.23 2.27 1.37
C PRO A 281 14.24 3.28 0.21
N ARG A 282 13.27 4.20 0.21
CA ARG A 282 13.21 5.28 -0.78
C ARG A 282 14.30 6.33 -0.52
N HIS A 283 15.05 6.75 -1.55
CA HIS A 283 16.25 7.59 -1.42
C HIS A 283 16.17 8.90 -2.20
N GLY A 284 15.40 9.87 -1.69
CA GLY A 284 15.49 11.24 -2.18
C GLY A 284 14.74 11.53 -3.49
N GLU A 285 13.57 10.91 -3.68
CA GLU A 285 12.65 11.14 -4.79
C GLU A 285 11.35 11.86 -4.34
N PRO A 286 11.35 13.20 -4.19
CA PRO A 286 10.16 13.92 -3.73
C PRO A 286 8.97 13.81 -4.67
N HIS A 287 9.20 13.65 -5.98
CA HIS A 287 8.12 13.56 -6.96
C HIS A 287 7.24 12.32 -6.72
N ILE A 288 7.85 11.16 -6.44
CA ILE A 288 7.13 9.91 -6.16
C ILE A 288 6.30 10.06 -4.87
N ARG A 289 6.91 10.62 -3.81
CA ARG A 289 6.18 10.92 -2.56
C ARG A 289 4.98 11.83 -2.80
N ASN A 290 5.16 12.91 -3.55
CA ASN A 290 4.10 13.86 -3.83
C ASN A 290 2.94 13.20 -4.62
N VAL A 291 3.23 12.23 -5.48
CA VAL A 291 2.20 11.46 -6.21
C VAL A 291 1.37 10.64 -5.23
N VAL A 292 2.01 9.87 -4.35
CA VAL A 292 1.31 9.02 -3.39
C VAL A 292 0.51 9.85 -2.38
N GLU A 293 1.09 10.92 -1.83
CA GLU A 293 0.39 11.84 -0.90
C GLU A 293 -0.83 12.49 -1.55
N ARG A 294 -0.73 12.86 -2.84
CA ARG A 294 -1.85 13.40 -3.61
C ARG A 294 -2.96 12.36 -3.78
N LEU A 295 -2.63 11.14 -4.16
CA LEU A 295 -3.60 10.05 -4.35
C LEU A 295 -4.32 9.72 -3.04
N GLN A 296 -3.59 9.58 -1.94
CA GLN A 296 -4.15 9.44 -0.58
C GLN A 296 -5.04 10.63 -0.22
N GLY A 297 -4.62 11.85 -0.55
CA GLY A 297 -5.38 13.07 -0.35
C GLY A 297 -6.71 13.09 -1.11
N SER A 298 -6.73 12.59 -2.35
CA SER A 298 -7.93 12.43 -3.18
C SER A 298 -8.89 11.40 -2.56
N ILE A 299 -8.38 10.27 -2.08
CA ILE A 299 -9.19 9.25 -1.40
C ILE A 299 -9.84 9.85 -0.15
N ASN A 300 -9.06 10.50 0.72
CA ASN A 300 -9.61 11.16 1.91
C ASN A 300 -10.57 12.30 1.55
N GLN A 301 -10.38 12.99 0.43
CA GLN A 301 -11.32 14.02 -0.01
C GLN A 301 -12.70 13.46 -0.36
N GLN A 302 -12.76 12.28 -0.98
CA GLN A 302 -14.04 11.63 -1.25
C GLN A 302 -14.69 11.13 0.03
N LEU A 303 -13.93 10.52 0.94
CA LEU A 303 -14.45 10.02 2.21
C LEU A 303 -15.00 11.16 3.11
N ARG A 304 -14.33 12.33 3.14
CA ARG A 304 -14.78 13.52 3.90
C ARG A 304 -16.14 14.08 3.46
N LYS A 305 -16.70 13.66 2.33
CA LYS A 305 -18.06 14.03 1.92
C LYS A 305 -19.14 13.42 2.81
N ALA A 306 -18.80 12.39 3.58
CA ALA A 306 -19.71 11.74 4.51
C ALA A 306 -19.91 12.54 5.81
N ARG A 307 -21.01 12.26 6.51
CA ARG A 307 -21.24 12.75 7.88
C ARG A 307 -20.27 12.05 8.84
N GLY A 308 -19.86 12.75 9.89
CA GLY A 308 -18.89 12.23 10.87
C GLY A 308 -17.43 12.32 10.44
N GLN A 309 -17.12 13.15 9.44
CA GLN A 309 -15.75 13.41 9.00
C GLN A 309 -14.92 14.10 10.11
N THR A 310 -13.65 13.73 10.21
CA THR A 310 -12.77 14.20 11.30
C THR A 310 -11.92 15.42 10.94
N GLY A 311 -12.00 15.90 9.70
CA GLY A 311 -11.09 16.91 9.16
C GLY A 311 -9.65 16.41 9.04
N ARG A 312 -8.76 17.24 8.48
CA ARG A 312 -7.31 16.92 8.40
C ARG A 312 -6.57 17.18 9.71
N SER A 313 -7.15 17.99 10.59
CA SER A 313 -6.60 18.34 11.90
C SER A 313 -7.72 18.79 12.84
N VAL A 314 -7.45 18.82 14.14
CA VAL A 314 -8.39 19.35 15.13
C VAL A 314 -8.81 20.79 14.79
N ALA A 315 -7.88 21.61 14.28
CA ALA A 315 -8.16 22.99 13.86
C ALA A 315 -9.08 23.07 12.62
N ASP A 316 -8.94 22.12 11.69
CA ASP A 316 -9.78 22.00 10.48
C ASP A 316 -11.19 21.49 10.80
N ARG A 317 -11.32 20.69 11.88
CA ARG A 317 -12.61 20.16 12.36
C ARG A 317 -13.45 21.21 13.10
N GLY A 318 -12.82 22.12 13.84
CA GLY A 318 -13.52 23.06 14.72
C GLY A 318 -14.43 22.34 15.73
N ASP A 319 -15.63 22.87 15.94
CA ASP A 319 -16.64 22.34 16.87
C ASP A 319 -17.54 21.27 16.24
N TYR A 320 -17.19 20.72 15.07
CA TYR A 320 -18.00 19.70 14.40
C TYR A 320 -18.01 18.39 15.22
N PRO A 321 -19.19 17.88 15.64
CA PRO A 321 -19.29 16.67 16.45
C PRO A 321 -19.14 15.41 15.56
N ALA A 322 -17.90 15.12 15.17
CA ALA A 322 -17.59 14.03 14.24
C ALA A 322 -17.99 12.66 14.78
N GLU A 323 -17.77 12.42 16.07
CA GLU A 323 -18.07 11.15 16.75
C GLU A 323 -19.58 10.86 16.78
N GLU A 324 -20.39 11.85 17.16
CA GLU A 324 -21.85 11.74 17.22
C GLU A 324 -22.49 11.59 15.83
N ARG A 325 -21.82 12.09 14.79
CA ARG A 325 -22.33 12.09 13.41
C ARG A 325 -21.76 10.97 12.55
N ALA A 326 -20.89 10.12 13.10
CA ALA A 326 -20.34 8.96 12.39
C ALA A 326 -21.46 7.99 12.00
N CYS A 327 -21.45 7.55 10.73
CA CYS A 327 -22.55 6.75 10.20
C CYS A 327 -22.12 5.71 9.14
N LEU A 328 -20.82 5.58 8.87
CA LEU A 328 -20.34 4.70 7.81
C LEU A 328 -19.83 3.36 8.35
N THR A 329 -20.36 2.27 7.82
CA THR A 329 -19.85 0.92 8.09
C THR A 329 -18.55 0.65 7.33
N TYR A 330 -17.82 -0.40 7.72
CA TYR A 330 -16.61 -0.82 6.99
C TYR A 330 -16.89 -1.06 5.51
N GLU A 331 -17.99 -1.76 5.17
CA GLU A 331 -18.35 -2.08 3.79
C GLU A 331 -18.63 -0.82 2.96
N GLN A 332 -19.30 0.17 3.54
CA GLN A 332 -19.54 1.46 2.86
C GLN A 332 -18.24 2.21 2.59
N ILE A 333 -17.31 2.20 3.56
CA ILE A 333 -15.98 2.82 3.40
C ILE A 333 -15.15 2.06 2.37
N GLU A 334 -15.16 0.72 2.40
CA GLU A 334 -14.47 -0.14 1.43
C GLU A 334 -14.98 0.14 0.01
N LYS A 335 -16.30 0.17 -0.19
CA LYS A 335 -16.92 0.49 -1.48
C LYS A 335 -16.55 1.89 -1.97
N ALA A 336 -16.68 2.91 -1.12
CA ALA A 336 -16.34 4.28 -1.47
C ALA A 336 -14.85 4.44 -1.81
N THR A 337 -13.98 3.77 -1.06
CA THR A 337 -12.54 3.72 -1.30
C THR A 337 -12.24 3.02 -2.62
N ALA A 338 -12.86 1.87 -2.89
CA ALA A 338 -12.67 1.12 -4.13
C ALA A 338 -13.06 1.95 -5.36
N ILE A 339 -14.22 2.60 -5.35
CA ILE A 339 -14.66 3.48 -6.44
C ILE A 339 -13.65 4.63 -6.60
N THR A 340 -13.24 5.26 -5.49
CA THR A 340 -12.29 6.38 -5.56
C THR A 340 -10.92 5.96 -6.08
N VAL A 341 -10.42 4.80 -5.67
CA VAL A 341 -9.14 4.25 -6.13
C VAL A 341 -9.23 3.91 -7.61
N PHE A 342 -10.18 3.07 -8.01
CA PHE A 342 -10.18 2.46 -9.34
C PHE A 342 -10.85 3.30 -10.43
N ARG A 343 -11.81 4.17 -10.08
CA ARG A 343 -12.49 5.04 -11.07
C ARG A 343 -11.93 6.46 -11.08
N ILE A 344 -11.77 7.06 -9.91
CA ILE A 344 -11.38 8.48 -9.81
C ILE A 344 -9.87 8.62 -9.94
N CYS A 345 -9.11 8.07 -8.99
CA CYS A 345 -7.65 8.21 -8.97
C CYS A 345 -7.00 7.58 -10.19
N ASN A 346 -7.51 6.42 -10.60
CA ASN A 346 -6.97 5.61 -11.69
C ASN A 346 -7.53 6.00 -13.07
N GLY A 347 -8.81 6.36 -13.14
CA GLY A 347 -9.54 6.56 -14.40
C GLY A 347 -9.79 8.02 -14.79
N GLU A 348 -9.43 9.00 -13.94
CA GLU A 348 -9.56 10.43 -14.27
C GLU A 348 -8.20 11.09 -14.52
N MET A 349 -8.22 12.17 -15.30
CA MET A 349 -7.01 12.93 -15.60
C MET A 349 -6.62 13.78 -14.39
N ASP A 350 -5.37 13.68 -13.98
CA ASP A 350 -4.80 14.61 -13.02
C ASP A 350 -4.52 15.96 -13.68
N GLU A 351 -5.16 17.04 -13.20
CA GLU A 351 -5.07 18.37 -13.83
C GLU A 351 -3.63 18.95 -13.84
N LYS A 352 -2.82 18.63 -12.82
CA LYS A 352 -1.47 19.19 -12.67
C LYS A 352 -0.46 18.51 -13.60
N THR A 353 -0.54 17.20 -13.73
CA THR A 353 0.38 16.38 -14.53
C THR A 353 -0.17 16.10 -15.93
N ARG A 354 -1.46 16.34 -16.17
CA ARG A 354 -2.21 15.99 -17.38
C ARG A 354 -2.10 14.52 -17.76
N LYS A 355 -1.85 13.67 -16.77
CA LYS A 355 -1.75 12.22 -16.90
C LYS A 355 -3.05 11.56 -16.46
N ARG A 356 -3.46 10.51 -17.17
CA ARG A 356 -4.54 9.61 -16.77
C ARG A 356 -3.91 8.23 -16.50
N PRO A 357 -3.85 7.75 -15.24
CA PRO A 357 -3.03 6.59 -14.91
C PRO A 357 -3.36 5.32 -15.70
N ASP A 358 -4.64 5.04 -15.95
CA ASP A 358 -5.09 3.90 -16.76
C ASP A 358 -4.58 3.95 -18.21
N LEU A 359 -4.56 5.13 -18.84
CA LEU A 359 -4.01 5.32 -20.18
C LEU A 359 -2.48 5.18 -20.18
N GLU A 360 -1.80 5.67 -19.15
CA GLU A 360 -0.36 5.49 -18.99
C GLU A 360 -0.02 4.00 -18.79
N TRP A 361 -0.80 3.28 -17.99
CA TRP A 361 -0.67 1.83 -17.84
C TRP A 361 -0.81 1.12 -19.17
N ASN A 362 -1.89 1.39 -19.92
CA ASN A 362 -2.15 0.75 -21.21
C ASN A 362 -1.04 1.02 -22.25
N LYS A 363 -0.40 2.19 -22.24
CA LYS A 363 0.74 2.50 -23.12
C LYS A 363 1.96 1.62 -22.86
N HIS A 364 2.16 1.18 -21.62
CA HIS A 364 3.34 0.42 -21.21
C HIS A 364 3.04 -1.04 -20.86
N ALA A 365 1.77 -1.46 -20.83
CA ALA A 365 1.34 -2.80 -20.43
C ALA A 365 1.99 -3.91 -21.26
N SER A 366 2.22 -3.69 -22.56
CA SER A 366 2.89 -4.66 -23.45
C SER A 366 4.37 -4.89 -23.12
N ARG A 367 4.98 -4.05 -22.27
CA ARG A 367 6.36 -4.19 -21.80
C ARG A 367 6.47 -4.94 -20.48
N ILE A 368 5.34 -5.24 -19.83
CA ILE A 368 5.33 -5.99 -18.57
C ILE A 368 5.83 -7.42 -18.86
N PRO A 369 6.88 -7.90 -18.19
CA PRO A 369 7.31 -9.29 -18.31
C PRO A 369 6.18 -10.25 -17.91
N GLU A 370 5.91 -11.25 -18.74
CA GLU A 370 4.79 -12.18 -18.57
C GLU A 370 4.79 -12.89 -17.19
N HIS A 371 5.96 -13.24 -16.67
CA HIS A 371 6.12 -13.87 -15.36
C HIS A 371 5.73 -12.99 -14.16
N LEU A 372 5.46 -11.69 -14.36
CA LEU A 372 4.88 -10.81 -13.35
C LEU A 372 3.34 -10.88 -13.35
N LEU A 373 2.73 -11.38 -14.42
CA LEU A 373 1.29 -11.49 -14.59
C LEU A 373 0.78 -12.92 -14.38
N ASN A 374 1.58 -13.92 -14.77
CA ASN A 374 1.27 -15.34 -14.64
C ASN A 374 1.76 -15.87 -13.29
N ILE A 375 0.96 -15.67 -12.24
CA ILE A 375 1.32 -16.04 -10.87
C ILE A 375 0.17 -16.81 -10.24
N ASP A 376 0.50 -17.86 -9.51
CA ASP A 376 -0.47 -18.58 -8.71
C ASP A 376 -0.89 -17.71 -7.50
N TRP A 377 -2.14 -17.26 -7.52
CA TRP A 377 -2.69 -16.41 -6.48
C TRP A 377 -2.80 -17.12 -5.12
N GLU A 378 -2.98 -18.44 -5.11
CA GLU A 378 -3.00 -19.24 -3.89
C GLU A 378 -1.61 -19.28 -3.26
N GLU A 379 -0.55 -19.43 -4.07
CA GLU A 379 0.83 -19.35 -3.60
C GLU A 379 1.17 -17.96 -3.05
N VAL A 380 0.71 -16.89 -3.70
CA VAL A 380 0.86 -15.51 -3.22
C VAL A 380 0.15 -15.34 -1.88
N GLN A 381 -1.09 -15.80 -1.76
CA GLN A 381 -1.84 -15.74 -0.50
C GLN A 381 -1.06 -16.46 0.61
N LEU A 382 -0.67 -17.70 0.36
CA LEU A 382 0.11 -18.52 1.28
C LEU A 382 1.42 -17.85 1.69
N ALA A 383 2.12 -17.15 0.78
CA ALA A 383 3.39 -16.49 1.06
C ALA A 383 3.28 -15.44 2.19
N PHE A 384 2.11 -14.82 2.37
CA PHE A 384 1.89 -13.78 3.38
C PHE A 384 1.16 -14.26 4.64
N LEU A 385 0.65 -15.49 4.68
CA LEU A 385 0.00 -16.02 5.87
C LEU A 385 1.02 -16.29 7.00
N PRO A 386 0.69 -15.95 8.26
CA PRO A 386 1.50 -16.31 9.41
C PRO A 386 1.74 -17.83 9.50
N GLU A 387 3.00 -18.22 9.48
CA GLU A 387 3.41 -19.60 9.73
C GLU A 387 3.54 -19.86 11.24
N ARG A 388 3.02 -21.00 11.69
CA ARG A 388 3.12 -21.52 13.06
C ARG A 388 3.46 -23.00 13.02
N THR A 389 3.86 -23.53 14.16
CA THR A 389 4.01 -24.98 14.36
C THR A 389 2.88 -25.50 15.23
N GLY A 390 2.22 -26.57 14.82
CA GLY A 390 1.13 -27.23 15.57
C GLY A 390 1.39 -28.72 15.76
N SER A 391 0.84 -29.30 16.83
CA SER A 391 0.85 -30.74 17.04
C SER A 391 -0.50 -31.33 16.63
N LEU A 392 -0.48 -32.46 15.92
CA LEU A 392 -1.69 -33.20 15.57
C LEU A 392 -2.15 -34.05 16.77
N SER A 393 -3.35 -33.78 17.28
CA SER A 393 -4.01 -34.56 18.32
C SER A 393 -5.02 -35.55 17.72
N SER A 394 -5.67 -36.38 18.55
CA SER A 394 -6.77 -37.24 18.10
C SER A 394 -7.95 -36.46 17.53
N LYS A 395 -8.18 -35.22 17.99
CA LYS A 395 -9.24 -34.32 17.54
C LYS A 395 -8.84 -33.47 16.31
N GLY A 396 -7.58 -33.53 15.88
CA GLY A 396 -7.03 -32.67 14.83
C GLY A 396 -6.00 -31.66 15.35
N ILE A 397 -5.70 -30.67 14.51
CA ILE A 397 -4.75 -29.59 14.80
C ILE A 397 -5.50 -28.44 15.44
N GLN A 398 -5.00 -27.92 16.57
CA GLN A 398 -5.65 -26.81 17.26
C GLN A 398 -5.17 -25.44 16.74
N ALA A 399 -6.11 -24.57 16.36
CA ALA A 399 -5.86 -23.16 16.04
C ALA A 399 -7.12 -22.33 16.35
N PHE A 400 -6.98 -21.06 16.78
CA PHE A 400 -8.12 -20.17 17.09
C PHE A 400 -9.14 -20.73 18.11
N GLY A 401 -8.71 -21.65 18.98
CA GLY A 401 -9.63 -22.35 19.90
C GLY A 401 -10.48 -23.46 19.24
N LEU A 402 -10.31 -23.68 17.93
CA LEU A 402 -10.97 -24.71 17.13
C LEU A 402 -10.01 -25.86 16.78
N PHE A 403 -10.57 -26.95 16.26
CA PHE A 403 -9.81 -28.08 15.72
C PHE A 403 -9.99 -28.18 14.20
N TYR A 404 -8.93 -28.54 13.50
CA TYR A 404 -8.88 -28.67 12.05
C TYR A 404 -8.40 -30.06 11.66
N TRP A 405 -9.23 -30.77 10.89
CA TRP A 405 -8.91 -32.07 10.33
C TRP A 405 -9.97 -32.49 9.31
N LYS A 406 -9.58 -33.32 8.34
CA LYS A 406 -10.51 -34.01 7.44
C LYS A 406 -10.19 -35.50 7.45
N GLN A 407 -11.13 -36.32 7.91
CA GLN A 407 -10.91 -37.76 8.09
C GLN A 407 -10.79 -38.51 6.76
N ASP A 408 -11.55 -38.09 5.75
CA ASP A 408 -11.63 -38.78 4.45
C ASP A 408 -10.58 -38.31 3.42
N ASP A 409 -9.54 -37.58 3.85
CA ASP A 409 -8.46 -37.17 2.95
C ASP A 409 -7.27 -38.12 3.08
N GLU A 410 -7.08 -39.00 2.08
CA GLU A 410 -6.00 -39.99 2.05
C GLU A 410 -4.61 -39.35 2.20
N ARG A 411 -4.43 -38.11 1.70
CA ARG A 411 -3.17 -37.37 1.81
C ARG A 411 -2.83 -37.01 3.25
N LEU A 412 -3.80 -37.03 4.17
CA LEU A 412 -3.60 -36.72 5.58
C LEU A 412 -3.41 -37.98 6.44
N ALA A 413 -3.66 -39.17 5.90
CA ALA A 413 -3.60 -40.43 6.65
C ALA A 413 -2.20 -40.71 7.21
N GLU A 414 -1.15 -40.47 6.42
CA GLU A 414 0.25 -40.64 6.84
C GLU A 414 0.58 -39.75 8.05
N LEU A 415 0.12 -38.51 8.04
CA LEU A 415 0.33 -37.55 9.11
C LEU A 415 -0.41 -37.97 10.38
N TYR A 416 -1.63 -38.52 10.25
CA TYR A 416 -2.40 -39.03 11.39
C TYR A 416 -1.82 -40.29 12.02
N ALA A 417 -1.29 -41.20 11.21
CA ALA A 417 -0.59 -42.39 11.67
C ALA A 417 0.65 -42.03 12.51
N ASN A 418 1.33 -40.94 12.15
CA ASN A 418 2.49 -40.41 12.85
C ASN A 418 2.18 -39.28 13.84
N ARG A 419 0.90 -39.14 14.26
CA ARG A 419 0.48 -38.04 15.15
C ARG A 419 1.29 -38.01 16.46
N GLY A 420 1.66 -36.80 16.89
CA GLY A 420 2.40 -36.56 18.13
C GLY A 420 3.92 -36.78 18.07
N ARG A 421 4.47 -37.28 16.95
CA ARG A 421 5.93 -37.49 16.79
C ARG A 421 6.68 -36.19 16.46
N GLU A 422 6.14 -35.40 15.55
CA GLU A 422 6.75 -34.16 15.07
C GLU A 422 5.77 -33.00 15.09
N LYS A 423 6.31 -31.78 15.17
CA LYS A 423 5.52 -30.56 14.99
C LYS A 423 5.32 -30.30 13.51
N LEU A 424 4.08 -30.07 13.12
CA LEU A 424 3.70 -29.78 11.75
C LEU A 424 3.71 -28.27 11.50
N ARG A 425 4.15 -27.85 10.32
CA ARG A 425 4.09 -26.45 9.89
C ARG A 425 2.68 -26.15 9.40
N ILE A 426 2.06 -25.11 9.94
CA ILE A 426 0.74 -24.65 9.55
C ILE A 426 0.78 -23.17 9.21
N LYS A 427 0.00 -22.76 8.22
CA LYS A 427 -0.31 -21.36 7.94
C LYS A 427 -1.76 -21.11 8.27
N ILE A 428 -2.02 -19.95 8.85
CA ILE A 428 -3.35 -19.56 9.33
C ILE A 428 -3.78 -18.25 8.68
N ASN A 429 -5.06 -18.13 8.36
CA ASN A 429 -5.65 -16.89 7.88
C ASN A 429 -6.62 -16.37 8.94
N ARG A 430 -6.38 -15.15 9.46
CA ARG A 430 -7.28 -14.53 10.45
C ARG A 430 -8.54 -13.96 9.84
N ASN A 431 -8.52 -13.69 8.54
CA ASN A 431 -9.68 -13.19 7.80
C ASN A 431 -10.58 -14.33 7.31
N ASP A 432 -10.12 -15.58 7.41
CA ASP A 432 -10.90 -16.76 7.09
C ASP A 432 -10.38 -17.96 7.91
N ILE A 433 -11.10 -18.28 8.98
CA ILE A 433 -10.80 -19.41 9.88
C ILE A 433 -11.57 -20.68 9.50
N SER A 434 -12.24 -20.72 8.35
CA SER A 434 -12.93 -21.95 7.90
C SER A 434 -11.96 -23.10 7.63
N HIS A 435 -10.69 -22.79 7.38
CA HIS A 435 -9.62 -23.74 7.12
C HIS A 435 -8.25 -23.22 7.58
N ILE A 436 -7.31 -24.15 7.69
CA ILE A 436 -5.88 -23.86 7.82
C ILE A 436 -5.12 -24.50 6.66
N TYR A 437 -3.87 -24.11 6.48
CA TYR A 437 -2.99 -24.72 5.50
C TYR A 437 -1.91 -25.52 6.20
N LEU A 438 -1.82 -26.82 5.91
CA LEU A 438 -0.90 -27.75 6.52
C LEU A 438 0.21 -28.11 5.52
N TRP A 439 1.47 -27.94 5.90
CA TRP A 439 2.59 -28.38 5.06
C TRP A 439 2.71 -29.90 5.11
N HIS A 440 2.60 -30.54 3.94
CA HIS A 440 2.86 -31.97 3.81
C HIS A 440 4.35 -32.20 3.49
N PRO A 441 5.13 -32.90 4.34
CA PRO A 441 6.57 -33.06 4.17
C PRO A 441 6.95 -33.91 2.94
N THR A 442 6.22 -35.01 2.70
CA THR A 442 6.46 -35.91 1.56
C THR A 442 6.07 -35.29 0.23
N LEU A 443 4.85 -34.73 0.14
CA LEU A 443 4.32 -34.10 -1.07
C LEU A 443 4.92 -32.70 -1.34
N LYS A 444 5.60 -32.10 -0.36
CA LYS A 444 6.19 -30.74 -0.43
C LYS A 444 5.20 -29.67 -0.91
N GLN A 445 3.96 -29.75 -0.42
CA GLN A 445 2.90 -28.82 -0.77
C GLN A 445 2.07 -28.43 0.46
N TRP A 446 1.37 -27.30 0.37
CA TRP A 446 0.39 -26.90 1.36
C TRP A 446 -0.95 -27.56 1.06
N LEU A 447 -1.55 -28.19 2.07
CA LEU A 447 -2.87 -28.80 1.99
C LEU A 447 -3.88 -27.96 2.77
N THR A 448 -5.02 -27.66 2.16
CA THR A 448 -6.14 -27.00 2.83
C THR A 448 -6.85 -28.00 3.74
N VAL A 449 -6.91 -27.69 5.03
CA VAL A 449 -7.52 -28.54 6.05
C VAL A 449 -8.68 -27.76 6.69
N PRO A 450 -9.94 -28.19 6.49
CA PRO A 450 -11.10 -27.50 7.04
C PRO A 450 -11.20 -27.71 8.56
N ARG A 451 -12.11 -26.95 9.18
CA ARG A 451 -12.52 -27.19 10.57
C ARG A 451 -13.09 -28.61 10.73
N ALA A 452 -12.72 -29.26 11.83
CA ALA A 452 -13.17 -30.60 12.16
C ALA A 452 -14.66 -30.67 12.56
N ASP A 453 -15.27 -29.52 12.88
CA ASP A 453 -16.71 -29.41 13.18
C ASP A 453 -17.59 -29.35 11.91
N GLY A 454 -16.99 -29.33 10.71
CA GLY A 454 -17.70 -29.31 9.44
C GLY A 454 -18.25 -27.96 9.02
N VAL A 455 -18.00 -26.88 9.79
CA VAL A 455 -18.44 -25.52 9.41
C VAL A 455 -17.51 -24.99 8.34
N LEU A 456 -18.02 -24.84 7.12
CA LEU A 456 -17.26 -24.35 5.96
C LEU A 456 -17.48 -22.86 5.65
N THR A 457 -18.43 -22.22 6.32
CA THR A 457 -18.71 -20.80 6.12
C THR A 457 -17.50 -19.97 6.54
N PRO A 458 -16.94 -19.13 5.65
CA PRO A 458 -15.86 -18.23 6.00
C PRO A 458 -16.28 -17.29 7.13
N MET A 459 -15.41 -17.18 8.14
CA MET A 459 -15.57 -16.21 9.22
C MET A 459 -14.19 -15.75 9.68
N THR A 460 -14.11 -14.56 10.25
CA THR A 460 -12.87 -14.00 10.78
C THR A 460 -12.61 -14.48 12.22
N ASP A 461 -11.35 -14.46 12.63
CA ASP A 461 -10.90 -14.70 14.01
C ASP A 461 -11.64 -13.76 14.99
N TRP A 462 -11.86 -12.51 14.58
CA TRP A 462 -12.56 -11.50 15.36
C TRP A 462 -14.06 -11.78 15.52
N GLU A 463 -14.75 -12.24 14.46
CA GLU A 463 -16.16 -12.62 14.55
C GLU A 463 -16.34 -13.82 15.49
N LEU A 464 -15.43 -14.79 15.45
CA LEU A 464 -15.44 -15.92 16.36
C LEU A 464 -15.23 -15.47 17.81
N ASP A 465 -14.24 -14.60 18.06
CA ASP A 465 -13.99 -14.05 19.39
C ASP A 465 -15.18 -13.24 19.93
N ALA A 466 -15.83 -12.44 19.08
CA ALA A 466 -17.03 -11.69 19.43
C ALA A 466 -18.22 -12.62 19.73
N GLN A 467 -18.42 -13.67 18.93
CA GLN A 467 -19.43 -14.70 19.17
C GLN A 467 -19.19 -15.41 20.50
N ASN A 468 -17.98 -15.93 20.71
CA ASN A 468 -17.58 -16.57 21.98
C ASN A 468 -17.77 -15.62 23.17
N GLY A 469 -17.51 -14.33 22.99
CA GLY A 469 -17.73 -13.30 24.00
C GLY A 469 -19.21 -13.10 24.35
N ARG A 470 -20.12 -13.17 23.38
CA ARG A 470 -21.57 -13.14 23.59
C ARG A 470 -22.04 -14.39 24.32
N GLU A 471 -21.67 -15.56 23.82
CA GLU A 471 -22.01 -16.86 24.43
C GLU A 471 -21.52 -16.96 25.88
N ARG A 472 -20.30 -16.48 26.18
CA ARG A 472 -19.79 -16.43 27.56
C ARG A 472 -20.57 -15.49 28.48
N LYS A 473 -21.12 -14.40 27.94
CA LYS A 473 -21.97 -13.47 28.72
C LYS A 473 -23.34 -14.08 28.98
N GLU A 474 -23.93 -14.74 27.98
CA GLU A 474 -25.22 -15.41 28.10
C GLU A 474 -25.15 -16.66 29.01
N ALA A 475 -24.09 -17.46 28.89
CA ALA A 475 -23.82 -18.62 29.74
C ALA A 475 -23.19 -18.23 31.10
N GLY A 476 -23.01 -16.94 31.36
CA GLY A 476 -22.37 -16.43 32.57
C GLY A 476 -23.22 -16.68 33.81
N THR A 477 -22.89 -17.73 34.58
CA THR A 477 -23.52 -17.97 35.89
C THR A 477 -23.15 -16.86 36.86
N SER A 478 -24.14 -16.31 37.57
CA SER A 478 -23.91 -15.21 38.51
C SER A 478 -22.98 -15.63 39.65
N TRP A 479 -22.24 -14.68 40.23
CA TRP A 479 -21.42 -14.95 41.41
C TRP A 479 -22.26 -15.50 42.59
N ALA A 480 -23.52 -15.08 42.69
CA ALA A 480 -24.46 -15.57 43.70
C ALA A 480 -24.82 -17.05 43.51
N GLU A 481 -25.12 -17.49 42.28
CA GLU A 481 -25.40 -18.90 41.97
C GLU A 481 -24.15 -19.78 42.14
N ARG A 482 -22.98 -19.27 41.75
CA ARG A 482 -21.69 -19.93 42.01
C ARG A 482 -21.41 -20.06 43.50
N GLY A 483 -21.75 -19.03 44.29
CA GLY A 483 -21.67 -19.04 45.76
C GLY A 483 -22.58 -20.12 46.34
N LYS A 484 -23.88 -20.09 45.99
CA LYS A 484 -24.85 -21.11 46.43
C LYS A 484 -24.43 -22.53 46.08
N SER A 485 -23.94 -22.76 44.85
CA SER A 485 -23.49 -24.09 44.43
C SER A 485 -22.31 -24.59 45.26
N ARG A 486 -21.39 -23.69 45.66
CA ARG A 486 -20.25 -24.02 46.53
C ARG A 486 -20.69 -24.24 47.98
N GLU A 487 -21.59 -23.40 48.50
CA GLU A 487 -22.17 -23.59 49.84
C GLU A 487 -22.93 -24.91 49.94
N MET A 488 -23.70 -25.29 48.92
CA MET A 488 -24.38 -26.59 48.87
C MET A 488 -23.38 -27.76 48.87
N VAL A 489 -22.25 -27.62 48.17
CA VAL A 489 -21.18 -28.63 48.20
C VAL A 489 -20.54 -28.68 49.60
N ASP A 490 -20.25 -27.54 50.22
CA ASP A 490 -19.67 -27.46 51.56
C ASP A 490 -20.61 -28.02 52.64
N GLU A 491 -21.91 -27.75 52.52
CA GLU A 491 -22.95 -28.34 53.39
C GLU A 491 -23.04 -29.86 53.19
N ALA A 492 -23.05 -30.33 51.94
CA ALA A 492 -23.07 -31.76 51.64
C ALA A 492 -21.80 -32.50 52.11
N LEU A 493 -20.65 -31.81 52.12
CA LEU A 493 -19.37 -32.34 52.58
C LEU A 493 -19.16 -32.14 54.10
N SER A 494 -20.02 -31.37 54.78
CA SER A 494 -19.89 -31.12 56.21
C SER A 494 -20.13 -32.40 57.01
N PRO A 495 -19.18 -32.81 57.86
CA PRO A 495 -19.29 -34.06 58.59
C PRO A 495 -20.42 -33.97 59.61
N THR A 496 -21.47 -34.77 59.42
CA THR A 496 -22.52 -34.93 60.43
C THR A 496 -21.94 -35.58 61.69
N PRO A 497 -22.30 -35.11 62.91
CA PRO A 497 -21.80 -35.67 64.15
C PRO A 497 -22.25 -37.13 64.27
N ARG A 498 -21.34 -38.07 64.02
CA ARG A 498 -21.60 -39.51 64.13
C ARG A 498 -21.31 -39.97 65.56
N SER A 499 -22.25 -40.71 66.13
CA SER A 499 -22.01 -41.50 67.34
C SER A 499 -20.94 -42.56 67.09
N ARG A 500 -20.18 -42.89 68.14
CA ARG A 500 -19.01 -43.78 68.13
C ARG A 500 -19.42 -45.18 67.62
N LYS A 501 -19.01 -45.56 66.40
CA LYS A 501 -19.29 -46.88 65.80
C LYS A 501 -18.12 -47.85 65.96
N MET A 502 -18.44 -49.14 66.08
CA MET A 502 -17.49 -50.25 66.14
C MET A 502 -16.57 -50.32 64.92
N ARG A 503 -15.33 -50.78 65.15
CA ARG A 503 -14.23 -50.77 64.18
C ARG A 503 -14.36 -51.95 63.21
N VAL A 504 -14.89 -51.70 62.02
CA VAL A 504 -15.00 -52.67 60.91
C VAL A 504 -13.78 -52.56 59.98
N SER A 505 -13.40 -53.64 59.29
CA SER A 505 -12.29 -53.61 58.32
C SER A 505 -12.64 -52.74 57.10
N ARG A 506 -11.64 -52.08 56.50
CA ARG A 506 -11.83 -51.20 55.32
C ARG A 506 -12.50 -51.93 54.16
N LYS A 507 -12.15 -53.20 53.93
CA LYS A 507 -12.71 -54.02 52.85
C LYS A 507 -14.20 -54.26 53.05
N ALA A 508 -14.62 -54.71 54.23
CA ALA A 508 -16.03 -54.94 54.54
C ALA A 508 -16.86 -53.64 54.50
N ALA A 509 -16.30 -52.51 54.92
CA ALA A 509 -16.97 -51.22 54.81
C ALA A 509 -17.13 -50.75 53.35
N SER A 510 -16.13 -51.00 52.50
CA SER A 510 -16.18 -50.68 51.07
C SER A 510 -17.17 -51.58 50.33
N ASP A 511 -17.17 -52.89 50.61
CA ASP A 511 -18.07 -53.85 49.97
C ASP A 511 -19.53 -53.58 50.37
N ALA A 512 -19.79 -53.22 51.63
CA ALA A 512 -21.12 -52.80 52.09
C ALA A 512 -21.58 -51.48 51.44
N LEU A 513 -20.67 -50.52 51.24
CA LEU A 513 -20.98 -49.28 50.52
C LEU A 513 -21.29 -49.57 49.05
N ALA A 514 -20.49 -50.41 48.40
CA ALA A 514 -20.70 -50.81 47.00
C ALA A 514 -22.06 -51.52 46.84
N ALA A 515 -22.41 -52.43 47.75
CA ALA A 515 -23.71 -53.10 47.76
C ALA A 515 -24.87 -52.11 47.95
N ARG A 516 -24.72 -51.14 48.86
CA ARG A 516 -25.75 -50.11 49.10
C ARG A 516 -25.93 -49.18 47.90
N VAL A 517 -24.83 -48.71 47.32
CA VAL A 517 -24.86 -47.88 46.10
C VAL A 517 -25.46 -48.66 44.93
N ALA A 518 -25.14 -49.95 44.79
CA ALA A 518 -25.73 -50.79 43.75
C ALA A 518 -27.23 -51.04 43.95
N SER A 519 -27.71 -51.12 45.19
CA SER A 519 -29.15 -51.30 45.47
C SER A 519 -29.96 -50.01 45.38
N GLU A 520 -29.37 -48.86 45.75
CA GLU A 520 -30.02 -47.55 45.78
C GLU A 520 -29.85 -46.76 44.47
N ALA A 521 -28.93 -47.17 43.59
CA ALA A 521 -28.75 -46.53 42.29
C ALA A 521 -30.06 -46.67 41.47
N PRO A 522 -30.66 -45.54 41.04
CA PRO A 522 -31.85 -45.60 40.21
C PRO A 522 -31.51 -46.31 38.90
N LYS A 523 -32.27 -47.36 38.58
CA LYS A 523 -32.14 -48.06 37.30
C LYS A 523 -32.50 -47.07 36.18
N PRO A 524 -31.69 -46.91 35.12
CA PRO A 524 -31.83 -45.81 34.14
C PRO A 524 -33.26 -45.63 33.60
N TYR A 525 -33.98 -46.74 33.38
CA TYR A 525 -35.34 -46.71 32.83
C TYR A 525 -36.43 -46.21 33.80
N ALA A 526 -36.18 -46.23 35.12
CA ALA A 526 -37.17 -45.82 36.12
C ALA A 526 -37.23 -44.30 36.28
N ALA A 527 -36.10 -43.61 36.13
CA ALA A 527 -36.02 -42.15 36.22
C ALA A 527 -36.70 -41.45 35.02
N ASP A 528 -36.57 -42.01 33.81
CA ASP A 528 -37.22 -41.49 32.61
C ASP A 528 -38.76 -41.63 32.67
N MET A 529 -39.27 -42.68 33.31
CA MET A 529 -40.72 -42.89 33.52
C MET A 529 -41.34 -41.89 34.51
N GLU A 530 -40.58 -41.44 35.51
CA GLU A 530 -41.05 -40.45 36.50
C GLU A 530 -41.11 -39.04 35.90
N ILE A 531 -40.13 -38.69 35.05
CA ILE A 531 -40.11 -37.43 34.30
C ILE A 531 -41.24 -37.40 33.25
N ASN A 532 -41.52 -38.52 32.57
CA ASN A 532 -42.63 -38.60 31.62
C ASN A 532 -44.00 -38.56 32.31
N ARG A 533 -44.15 -39.12 33.52
CA ARG A 533 -45.40 -38.99 34.31
C ARG A 533 -45.71 -37.54 34.70
N LEU A 534 -44.69 -36.74 35.00
CA LEU A 534 -44.85 -35.30 35.31
C LEU A 534 -45.24 -34.47 34.08
N LYS A 535 -44.86 -34.90 32.86
CA LYS A 535 -45.29 -34.26 31.61
C LYS A 535 -46.75 -34.55 31.24
N THR A 536 -47.34 -35.62 31.77
CA THR A 536 -48.74 -36.01 31.49
C THR A 536 -49.79 -35.41 32.44
N THR A 537 -49.38 -34.64 33.46
CA THR A 537 -50.30 -34.03 34.45
C THR A 537 -50.47 -32.51 34.28
N GLY A 538 -50.00 -31.93 33.16
CA GLY A 538 -50.30 -30.55 32.75
C GLY A 538 -51.37 -30.51 31.67
N ASP A 539 -52.30 -29.57 31.80
CA ASP A 539 -53.59 -29.51 31.10
C ASP A 539 -53.56 -29.70 29.58
N GLY A 540 -54.64 -30.33 29.09
CA GLY A 540 -54.77 -30.93 27.77
C GLY A 540 -54.61 -30.02 26.56
N LEU A 541 -53.98 -30.56 25.51
CA LEU A 541 -54.58 -30.85 24.20
C LEU A 541 -53.50 -31.44 23.26
N GLY A 542 -53.75 -32.64 22.73
CA GLY A 542 -52.94 -33.20 21.64
C GLY A 542 -52.79 -34.73 21.68
N ARG A 543 -53.88 -35.46 21.41
CA ARG A 543 -53.82 -36.88 21.05
C ARG A 543 -53.00 -37.07 19.77
N LEU A 544 -52.18 -38.11 19.72
CA LEU A 544 -51.90 -38.87 18.50
C LEU A 544 -52.17 -40.37 18.78
N PRO A 545 -52.63 -41.12 17.78
CA PRO A 545 -53.36 -42.36 17.96
C PRO A 545 -52.47 -43.53 18.37
N ALA A 546 -53.04 -44.46 19.13
CA ALA A 546 -52.51 -45.80 19.28
C ALA A 546 -52.52 -46.50 17.92
N THR A 547 -51.35 -46.81 17.40
CA THR A 547 -51.19 -47.86 16.39
C THR A 547 -50.70 -49.11 17.10
N ASP A 548 -51.60 -50.07 17.24
CA ASP A 548 -51.25 -51.47 17.50
C ASP A 548 -50.47 -51.97 16.29
N GLU A 549 -49.15 -51.91 16.34
CA GLU A 549 -48.29 -52.79 15.55
C GLU A 549 -47.33 -53.50 16.50
N SER A 550 -47.78 -54.69 16.89
CA SER A 550 -47.00 -55.79 17.41
C SER A 550 -45.86 -56.10 16.44
N PHE A 551 -44.62 -55.87 16.85
CA PHE A 551 -43.48 -56.62 16.33
C PHE A 551 -42.86 -57.42 17.48
N ASP A 552 -43.09 -58.72 17.42
CA ASP A 552 -42.47 -59.75 18.25
C ASP A 552 -40.94 -59.61 18.20
N VAL A 553 -40.32 -59.53 19.37
CA VAL A 553 -38.87 -59.71 19.52
C VAL A 553 -38.66 -61.08 20.16
N GLU A 554 -38.18 -62.02 19.35
CA GLU A 554 -37.82 -63.38 19.75
C GLU A 554 -36.85 -63.41 20.95
N HIS A 555 -37.12 -64.31 21.88
CA HIS A 555 -36.20 -64.66 22.97
C HIS A 555 -35.03 -65.50 22.44
N TRP A 556 -33.84 -64.91 22.38
CA TRP A 556 -32.60 -65.68 22.29
C TRP A 556 -32.23 -66.23 23.68
N GLY A 557 -32.70 -67.45 23.94
CA GLY A 557 -32.25 -68.30 25.03
C GLY A 557 -30.85 -68.87 24.76
N ARG A 558 -30.06 -68.99 25.82
CA ARG A 558 -28.80 -69.73 25.82
C ARG A 558 -29.07 -71.23 25.67
N SER A 559 -28.48 -71.86 24.67
CA SER A 559 -27.80 -73.17 24.66
C SER A 559 -27.29 -73.43 23.26
#